data_AF-A0A2X2BKR1-F1
#
_entry.id   AF-A0A2X2BKR1-F1
#
_cell.length_a   1.000
_cell.length_b   1.000
_cell.length_c   1.000
_cell.angle_alpha   90.00
_cell.angle_beta   90.00
_cell.angle_gamma   90.00
#
_symmetry.space_group_name_H-M   'P 1'
#
loop_
_entity.id
_entity.type
_entity.pdbx_description
1 polymer ?
#
loop_
_entity_poly.entity_id
_entity_poly.type
_entity_poly.pdbx_seq_one_letter_code
_entity_poly.pdbx_strand_id
1 'polypeptide(L)'
;MGMGLEIYDEKGRLIIGEDTIIPRHLGQFDLPLSQYGSLTIPEISLGGEVVCHFWLRYRSRWSGEFHVDKPNERTEYSISGNTLNYRVDYNIYRWENNGSGGGQTQANDSFSSHVVVWVV
;
A
#
# COMPACT_ATOMS: atom_id res chain seq x y z
N MET A 1 2.02 25.78 29.67
CA MET A 1 0.82 25.07 29.18
C MET A 1 0.82 25.26 27.68
N GLY A 2 1.22 24.24 26.92
CA GLY A 2 1.23 24.32 25.46
C GLY A 2 -0.21 24.29 24.96
N MET A 3 -0.57 25.17 24.06
CA MET A 3 -1.88 25.12 23.39
C MET A 3 -1.78 24.10 22.25
N GLY A 4 -2.22 22.86 22.50
CA GLY A 4 -2.47 21.89 21.44
C GLY A 4 -3.79 22.18 20.71
N LEU A 5 -3.94 21.61 19.51
CA LEU A 5 -5.16 21.74 18.71
C LEU A 5 -6.22 20.77 19.24
N GLU A 6 -7.29 21.29 19.82
CA GLU A 6 -8.48 20.51 20.20
C GLU A 6 -9.67 20.90 19.30
N ILE A 7 -10.33 19.91 18.70
CA ILE A 7 -11.54 20.09 17.90
C ILE A 7 -12.70 19.44 18.63
N TYR A 8 -13.76 20.20 18.87
CA TYR A 8 -14.98 19.76 19.56
C TYR A 8 -16.16 19.76 18.61
N ASP A 9 -17.15 18.90 18.89
CA ASP A 9 -18.43 18.94 18.18
C ASP A 9 -19.35 20.05 18.67
N GLU A 10 -20.51 20.21 18.03
CA GLU A 10 -21.55 21.20 18.40
C GLU A 10 -22.10 21.03 19.83
N LYS A 11 -21.84 19.89 20.49
CA LYS A 11 -22.26 19.58 21.86
C LYS A 11 -21.10 19.69 22.86
N GLY A 12 -19.92 20.16 22.43
CA GLY A 12 -18.74 20.32 23.28
C GLY A 12 -17.98 19.03 23.57
N ARG A 13 -18.19 17.95 22.81
CA ARG A 13 -17.45 16.69 22.94
C ARG A 13 -16.15 16.77 22.14
N LEU A 14 -15.03 16.39 22.74
CA LEU A 14 -13.73 16.34 22.08
C LEU A 14 -13.74 15.30 20.95
N ILE A 15 -13.43 15.73 19.73
CA ILE A 15 -13.32 14.89 18.52
C ILE A 15 -11.84 14.61 18.21
N ILE A 16 -11.00 15.64 18.28
CA ILE A 16 -9.55 15.55 18.05
C ILE A 16 -8.89 16.26 19.21
N GLY A 17 -8.08 15.55 19.98
CA GLY A 17 -7.24 16.11 21.03
C GLY A 17 -5.76 15.90 20.72
N GLU A 18 -4.90 16.26 21.67
CA GLU A 18 -3.43 16.20 21.53
C GLU A 18 -2.90 14.79 21.21
N ASP A 19 -3.59 13.74 21.69
CA ASP A 19 -3.21 12.34 21.45
C ASP A 19 -3.92 11.71 20.23
N THR A 20 -4.67 12.50 19.46
CA THR A 20 -5.43 11.98 18.31
C THR A 20 -4.53 11.84 17.10
N ILE A 21 -4.20 10.58 16.79
CA ILE A 21 -3.55 10.18 15.54
C ILE A 21 -4.57 10.36 14.40
N ILE A 22 -4.27 11.22 13.43
CA ILE A 22 -5.10 11.43 12.24
C ILE A 22 -4.38 10.81 11.03
N PRO A 23 -4.79 9.61 10.59
CA PRO A 23 -4.22 9.01 9.39
C PRO A 23 -4.47 9.89 8.18
N ARG A 24 -3.42 10.13 7.42
CA ARG A 24 -3.44 10.90 6.19
C ARG A 24 -3.16 9.98 5.00
N HIS A 25 -4.14 9.88 4.12
CA HIS A 25 -4.00 9.18 2.85
C HIS A 25 -3.03 9.95 1.95
N LEU A 26 -1.89 9.33 1.59
CA LEU A 26 -0.93 9.93 0.67
C LEU A 26 -1.24 9.59 -0.80
N GLY A 27 -1.86 8.44 -1.05
CA GLY A 27 -2.26 8.05 -2.40
C GLY A 27 -2.25 6.55 -2.63
N GLN A 28 -2.77 6.18 -3.81
CA GLN A 28 -2.62 4.86 -4.42
C GLN A 28 -1.66 4.99 -5.60
N PHE A 29 -0.66 4.12 -5.66
CA PHE A 29 0.38 4.13 -6.67
C PHE A 29 0.41 2.80 -7.42
N ASP A 30 0.46 2.86 -8.75
CA ASP A 30 0.78 1.73 -9.59
C ASP A 30 2.25 1.37 -9.44
N LEU A 31 2.53 0.08 -9.21
CA LEU A 31 3.87 -0.45 -9.10
C LEU A 31 4.23 -1.24 -10.35
N PRO A 32 5.51 -1.21 -10.77
CA PRO A 32 6.04 -2.22 -11.68
C PRO A 32 5.77 -3.64 -11.15
N LEU A 33 5.56 -4.58 -12.06
CA LEU A 33 5.46 -6.00 -11.74
C LEU A 33 6.85 -6.57 -11.44
N SER A 34 7.42 -6.17 -10.31
CA SER A 34 8.72 -6.65 -9.82
C SER A 34 8.70 -6.68 -8.32
N GLN A 35 9.32 -7.71 -7.74
CA GLN A 35 9.45 -7.89 -6.30
C GLN A 35 10.11 -6.69 -5.62
N TYR A 36 11.02 -6.01 -6.31
CA TYR A 36 11.76 -4.89 -5.73
C TYR A 36 11.45 -3.60 -6.47
N GLY A 37 11.42 -2.50 -5.73
CA GLY A 37 11.33 -1.18 -6.34
C GLY A 37 11.36 -0.05 -5.33
N SER A 38 11.17 1.15 -5.85
CA SER A 38 11.08 2.35 -5.05
C SER A 38 10.07 3.33 -5.63
N LEU A 39 9.47 4.13 -4.75
CA LEU A 39 8.56 5.22 -5.09
C LEU A 39 8.98 6.48 -4.34
N THR A 40 9.02 7.60 -5.03
CA THR A 40 9.21 8.91 -4.39
C THR A 40 7.85 9.53 -4.09
N ILE A 41 7.59 9.77 -2.81
CA ILE A 41 6.34 10.36 -2.29
C ILE A 41 6.73 11.55 -1.40
N PRO A 42 6.76 12.78 -1.94
CA PRO A 42 7.22 13.98 -1.23
C PRO A 42 6.54 14.19 0.13
N GLU A 43 5.26 13.84 0.24
CA GLU A 43 4.41 14.06 1.41
C GLU A 43 4.80 13.22 2.64
N ILE A 44 5.63 12.19 2.46
CA ILE A 44 6.23 11.41 3.56
C ILE A 44 7.12 12.31 4.44
N SER A 45 7.75 13.33 3.86
CA SER A 45 8.65 14.24 4.58
C SER A 45 7.96 15.06 5.69
N LEU A 46 6.64 15.06 5.71
CA LEU A 46 5.83 15.78 6.69
C LEU A 46 5.74 15.04 8.04
N GLY A 47 6.41 13.89 8.19
CA GLY A 47 6.53 13.13 9.44
C GLY A 47 5.39 12.15 9.70
N GLY A 48 5.51 11.33 10.75
CA GLY A 48 4.55 10.28 11.14
C GLY A 48 5.01 8.86 10.79
N GLU A 49 4.27 7.86 11.25
CA GLU A 49 4.50 6.45 10.90
C GLU A 49 3.93 6.17 9.51
N VAL A 50 4.75 5.63 8.60
CA VAL A 50 4.29 5.31 7.24
C VAL A 50 3.77 3.87 7.18
N VAL A 51 2.51 3.72 6.80
CA VAL A 51 1.87 2.42 6.63
C VAL A 51 1.59 2.19 5.15
N CYS A 52 2.10 1.07 4.61
CA CYS A 52 1.91 0.69 3.21
C CYS A 52 1.04 -0.57 3.09
N HIS A 53 0.01 -0.51 2.25
CA HIS A 53 -0.85 -1.64 1.93
C HIS A 53 -0.66 -2.02 0.47
N PHE A 54 0.00 -3.15 0.23
CA PHE A 54 0.22 -3.68 -1.11
C PHE A 54 -0.90 -4.65 -1.49
N TRP A 55 -1.24 -4.69 -2.78
CA TRP A 55 -2.06 -5.75 -3.33
C TRP A 55 -1.78 -5.97 -4.82
N LEU A 56 -2.04 -7.19 -5.26
CA LEU A 56 -1.97 -7.60 -6.64
C LEU A 56 -3.38 -7.82 -7.16
N ARG A 57 -3.73 -7.15 -8.24
CA ARG A 57 -4.97 -7.43 -8.98
C ARG A 57 -4.65 -8.24 -10.23
N TYR A 58 -5.43 -9.28 -10.46
CA TYR A 58 -5.32 -10.14 -11.64
C TYR A 58 -6.68 -10.68 -12.06
N ARG A 59 -6.79 -11.21 -13.28
CA ARG A 59 -8.00 -11.83 -13.78
C ARG A 59 -7.91 -13.35 -13.64
N SER A 60 -8.88 -13.99 -13.00
CA SER A 60 -8.96 -15.45 -12.93
C SER A 60 -9.38 -16.02 -14.27
N ARG A 61 -8.78 -17.15 -14.64
CA ARG A 61 -9.19 -17.91 -15.83
C ARG A 61 -10.48 -18.68 -15.62
N TRP A 62 -10.72 -19.18 -14.41
CA TRP A 62 -11.81 -20.11 -14.15
C TRP A 62 -13.17 -19.41 -14.19
N SER A 63 -13.24 -18.23 -13.56
CA SER A 63 -14.46 -17.41 -13.50
C SER A 63 -14.44 -16.26 -14.53
N GLY A 64 -13.27 -15.86 -15.03
CA GLY A 64 -13.13 -14.65 -15.83
C GLY A 64 -13.21 -13.37 -15.01
N GLU A 65 -13.31 -13.46 -13.69
CA GLU A 65 -13.47 -12.34 -12.75
C GLU A 65 -12.13 -11.75 -12.32
N PHE A 66 -12.16 -10.53 -11.80
CA PHE A 66 -10.98 -9.92 -11.18
C PHE A 66 -10.85 -10.36 -9.73
N HIS A 67 -9.63 -10.74 -9.35
CA HIS A 67 -9.25 -11.08 -8.00
C HIS A 67 -8.22 -10.09 -7.49
N VAL A 68 -8.18 -9.94 -6.17
CA VAL A 68 -7.17 -9.19 -5.44
C VAL A 68 -6.50 -10.16 -4.49
N ASP A 69 -5.18 -10.22 -4.53
CA ASP A 69 -4.37 -11.00 -3.60
C ASP A 69 -3.46 -10.08 -2.77
N LYS A 70 -3.23 -10.49 -1.53
CA LYS A 70 -2.39 -9.76 -0.60
C LYS A 70 -0.95 -10.30 -0.67
N PRO A 71 0.04 -9.46 -0.36
CA PRO A 71 1.39 -9.94 -0.16
C PRO A 71 1.46 -11.01 0.94
N ASN A 72 2.47 -11.87 0.86
CA ASN A 72 2.82 -12.77 1.93
C ASN A 72 3.67 -12.06 3.01
N GLU A 73 4.00 -12.80 4.07
CA GLU A 73 4.75 -12.34 5.25
C GLU A 73 6.17 -11.84 4.98
N ARG A 74 6.76 -12.15 3.82
CA ARG A 74 8.11 -11.71 3.44
C ARG A 74 8.13 -10.33 2.79
N THR A 75 6.97 -9.67 2.71
CA THR A 75 6.86 -8.32 2.19
C THR A 75 7.39 -7.33 3.21
N GLU A 76 8.34 -6.51 2.78
CA GLU A 76 9.07 -5.57 3.62
C GLU A 76 9.15 -4.23 2.90
N TYR A 77 9.18 -3.14 3.66
CA TYR A 77 9.43 -1.82 3.12
C TYR A 77 10.19 -0.95 4.12
N SER A 78 10.91 0.04 3.59
CA SER A 78 11.64 1.01 4.39
C SER A 78 11.53 2.41 3.78
N ILE A 79 11.62 3.41 4.64
CA ILE A 79 11.55 4.82 4.24
C ILE A 79 12.94 5.45 4.36
N SER A 80 13.38 6.11 3.29
CA SER A 80 14.60 6.93 3.28
C SER A 80 14.26 8.30 2.70
N GLY A 81 14.22 9.31 3.57
CA GLY A 81 13.75 10.65 3.19
C GLY A 81 12.31 10.62 2.68
N ASN A 82 12.10 10.98 1.41
CA ASN A 82 10.80 10.94 0.74
C ASN A 82 10.61 9.67 -0.13
N THR A 83 11.49 8.68 -0.01
CA THR A 83 11.47 7.48 -0.86
C THR A 83 11.04 6.27 -0.05
N LEU A 84 9.99 5.61 -0.53
CA LEU A 84 9.56 4.28 -0.10
C LEU A 84 10.33 3.25 -0.92
N ASN A 85 11.17 2.45 -0.28
CA ASN A 85 11.80 1.27 -0.87
C ASN A 85 11.02 0.04 -0.44
N TYR A 86 10.70 -0.85 -1.37
CA TYR A 86 9.87 -2.01 -1.05
C TYR A 86 10.44 -3.30 -1.66
N ARG A 87 10.16 -4.39 -0.95
CA ARG A 87 10.23 -5.76 -1.42
C ARG A 87 8.85 -6.37 -1.22
N VAL A 88 8.08 -6.55 -2.29
CA VAL A 88 6.74 -7.14 -2.24
C VAL A 88 6.77 -8.57 -2.79
N ASP A 89 6.20 -9.51 -2.05
CA ASP A 89 6.19 -10.92 -2.42
C ASP A 89 4.76 -11.45 -2.40
N TYR A 90 4.26 -11.88 -3.56
CA TYR A 90 2.91 -12.45 -3.70
C TYR A 90 3.01 -13.96 -3.86
N ASN A 91 2.02 -14.69 -3.33
CA ASN A 91 1.96 -16.16 -3.46
C ASN A 91 1.47 -16.62 -4.86
N ILE A 92 1.78 -15.84 -5.89
CA ILE A 92 1.35 -16.05 -7.28
C ILE A 92 2.59 -15.99 -8.17
N TYR A 93 3.26 -17.12 -8.38
CA TYR A 93 4.56 -17.24 -9.08
C TYR A 93 4.75 -16.37 -10.36
N ARG A 94 3.69 -16.09 -11.11
CA ARG A 94 3.78 -15.42 -12.43
C ARG A 94 3.62 -13.91 -12.39
N TRP A 95 3.40 -13.30 -11.23
CA TRP A 95 3.07 -11.89 -11.13
C TRP A 95 4.15 -10.98 -11.71
N GLU A 96 5.44 -11.32 -11.52
CA GLU A 96 6.58 -10.56 -12.06
C GLU A 96 6.74 -10.68 -13.58
N ASN A 97 6.17 -11.74 -14.16
CA ASN A 97 6.29 -12.04 -15.59
C ASN A 97 5.02 -11.66 -16.35
N ASN A 98 4.19 -10.79 -15.77
CA ASN A 98 2.89 -10.40 -16.30
C ASN A 98 2.03 -11.62 -16.72
N GLY A 99 2.12 -12.72 -15.98
CA GLY A 99 1.38 -13.96 -16.27
C GLY A 99 2.13 -15.01 -17.13
N SER A 100 3.30 -14.68 -17.67
CA SER A 100 4.15 -15.61 -18.44
C SER A 100 4.90 -16.63 -17.57
N GLY A 101 5.25 -17.82 -18.11
CA GLY A 101 5.99 -18.91 -17.44
C GLY A 101 5.12 -20.08 -16.91
N GLY A 102 5.70 -21.27 -16.66
CA GLY A 102 4.97 -22.54 -16.36
C GLY A 102 5.08 -23.08 -14.92
N GLY A 103 3.96 -23.63 -14.39
CA GLY A 103 3.77 -24.17 -13.02
C GLY A 103 2.39 -23.83 -12.45
N GLN A 104 1.78 -24.74 -11.66
CA GLN A 104 0.38 -24.97 -11.16
C GLN A 104 -0.77 -23.93 -11.21
N THR A 105 -0.59 -22.70 -11.70
CA THR A 105 -1.66 -21.68 -11.76
C THR A 105 -1.64 -20.99 -13.11
N GLN A 106 -2.63 -21.28 -13.98
CA GLN A 106 -2.76 -20.72 -15.33
C GLN A 106 -3.80 -19.58 -15.33
N ALA A 107 -3.39 -18.33 -15.56
CA ALA A 107 -4.32 -17.25 -15.89
C ALA A 107 -3.69 -16.18 -16.81
N ASN A 108 -4.44 -15.79 -17.85
CA ASN A 108 -4.04 -14.82 -18.86
C ASN A 108 -4.02 -13.38 -18.29
N ASP A 109 -2.81 -12.88 -18.08
CA ASP A 109 -2.21 -11.57 -18.40
C ASP A 109 -3.04 -10.29 -18.21
N SER A 110 -3.39 -9.97 -16.96
CA SER A 110 -3.68 -8.58 -16.56
C SER A 110 -3.30 -8.38 -15.12
N PHE A 111 -1.99 -8.52 -14.83
CA PHE A 111 -1.47 -8.25 -13.51
C PHE A 111 -1.26 -6.75 -13.34
N SER A 112 -1.70 -6.21 -12.21
CA SER A 112 -1.37 -4.86 -11.78
C SER A 112 -1.05 -4.89 -10.30
N SER A 113 0.10 -4.37 -9.93
CA SER A 113 0.55 -4.26 -8.53
C SER A 113 0.33 -2.84 -8.06
N HIS A 114 -0.15 -2.69 -6.83
CA HIS A 114 -0.51 -1.39 -6.27
C HIS A 114 -0.01 -1.28 -4.84
N VAL A 115 0.22 -0.06 -4.40
CA VAL A 115 0.37 0.27 -2.98
C VAL A 115 -0.49 1.47 -2.63
N VAL A 116 -1.18 1.38 -1.49
CA VAL A 116 -1.73 2.57 -0.83
C VAL A 116 -0.84 2.95 0.34
N VAL A 117 -0.52 4.23 0.41
CA VAL A 117 0.36 4.77 1.43
C VAL A 117 -0.44 5.69 2.35
N TRP A 118 -0.29 5.46 3.64
CA TRP A 118 -0.82 6.29 4.71
C TRP A 118 0.32 6.80 5.58
N VAL A 119 0.13 7.98 6.14
CA VAL A 119 0.93 8.50 7.25
C VAL A 119 0.02 8.54 8.46
N VAL A 120 0.49 8.00 9.57
CA VAL A 120 -0.26 7.83 10.82
C VAL A 120 0.43 8.66 11.90
#